data_AF-A0A1A6GVH5-F1
#
_entry.id   AF-A0A1A6GVH5-F1
#
_cell.length_a   1.000
_cell.length_b   1.000
_cell.length_c   1.000
_cell.angle_alpha   90.00
_cell.angle_beta   90.00
_cell.angle_gamma   90.00
#
_symmetry.space_group_name_H-M   'P 1'
#
loop_
_entity.id
_entity.type
_entity.pdbx_description
1 polymer ?
#
loop_
_entity_poly.entity_id
_entity_poly.type
_entity_poly.pdbx_seq_one_letter_code
_entity_poly.pdbx_strand_id
1 'polypeptide(L)'
;TCKEVEKYNLPRLCIRKFFPKKKCFIFYPPTEWKKLSQLETLRENEIDSDFLKQVAEFCLYIFNHCKAKTLPGGIPVNGPRLESLVLTYVEAICSGDLPCMENAVLALATIENSAAVQKATAHYDQQMSQRVQLPTETLQELLDQHRTCEREAIEIFLKTSFKDEDHSFQKEL
;
A
#
# COMPACT_ATOMS: atom_id res chain seq x y z
N THR A 1 -31.75 12.58 -23.38
CA THR A 1 -31.26 11.33 -24.02
C THR A 1 -32.24 10.22 -23.67
N CYS A 2 -32.48 9.21 -24.52
CA CYS A 2 -33.37 8.10 -24.14
C CYS A 2 -32.72 7.26 -23.02
N LYS A 3 -33.51 6.78 -22.04
CA LYS A 3 -33.02 5.98 -20.89
C LYS A 3 -32.18 4.76 -21.32
N GLU A 4 -32.50 4.17 -22.47
CA GLU A 4 -31.74 3.03 -23.03
C GLU A 4 -30.34 3.43 -23.47
N VAL A 5 -30.20 4.61 -24.08
CA VAL A 5 -28.91 5.16 -24.50
C VAL A 5 -28.04 5.47 -23.28
N GLU A 6 -28.64 5.96 -22.19
CA GLU A 6 -27.92 6.21 -20.94
C GLU A 6 -27.45 4.90 -20.29
N LYS A 7 -28.32 3.89 -20.19
CA LYS A 7 -27.97 2.55 -19.68
C LYS A 7 -26.86 1.90 -20.51
N TYR A 8 -26.87 2.07 -21.83
CA TYR A 8 -25.83 1.57 -22.71
C TYR A 8 -24.50 2.32 -22.52
N ASN A 9 -24.54 3.65 -22.38
CA ASN A 9 -23.32 4.46 -22.34
C ASN A 9 -22.64 4.51 -20.97
N LEU A 10 -23.40 4.45 -19.88
CA LEU A 10 -22.87 4.66 -18.53
C LEU A 10 -21.74 3.67 -18.16
N PRO A 11 -21.87 2.33 -18.33
CA PRO A 11 -20.79 1.40 -18.01
C PRO A 11 -19.53 1.65 -18.85
N ARG A 12 -19.70 1.97 -20.14
CA ARG A 12 -18.61 2.26 -21.06
C ARG A 12 -17.85 3.52 -20.64
N LEU A 13 -18.59 4.55 -20.22
CA LEU A 13 -18.02 5.79 -19.72
C LEU A 13 -17.23 5.55 -18.43
N CYS A 14 -17.78 4.79 -17.48
CA CYS A 14 -17.12 4.46 -16.23
C CYS A 14 -15.81 3.69 -16.46
N ILE A 15 -15.82 2.64 -17.30
CA ILE A 15 -14.59 1.89 -17.63
C ILE A 15 -13.54 2.81 -18.25
N ARG A 16 -13.97 3.69 -19.17
CA ARG A 16 -13.07 4.62 -19.86
C ARG A 16 -12.48 5.68 -18.93
N LYS A 17 -13.26 6.19 -17.98
CA LYS A 17 -12.87 7.30 -17.09
C LYS A 17 -12.16 6.85 -15.82
N PHE A 18 -12.60 5.78 -15.17
CA PHE A 18 -12.10 5.40 -13.83
C PHE A 18 -10.82 4.55 -13.87
N PHE A 19 -10.60 3.80 -14.95
CA PHE A 19 -9.41 2.95 -15.08
C PHE A 19 -8.36 3.61 -15.98
N PRO A 20 -7.16 3.90 -15.49
CA PRO A 20 -6.14 4.59 -16.29
C PRO A 20 -5.63 3.72 -17.45
N LYS A 21 -5.38 2.42 -17.19
CA LYS A 21 -4.92 1.44 -18.18
C LYS A 21 -5.99 0.37 -18.36
N LYS A 22 -6.23 -0.05 -19.60
CA LYS A 22 -7.15 -1.14 -19.96
C LYS A 22 -6.42 -2.10 -20.88
N LYS A 23 -6.59 -3.40 -20.67
CA LYS A 23 -6.06 -4.47 -21.52
C LYS A 23 -7.11 -5.58 -21.56
N CYS A 24 -7.33 -6.15 -22.74
CA CYS A 24 -8.25 -7.27 -22.94
C CYS A 24 -7.44 -8.50 -23.34
N PHE A 25 -7.82 -9.64 -22.77
CA PHE A 25 -7.32 -10.97 -23.12
C PHE A 25 -8.50 -11.83 -23.52
N ILE A 26 -8.30 -12.70 -24.49
CA ILE A 26 -9.29 -13.68 -24.92
C ILE A 26 -8.76 -15.07 -24.55
N PHE A 27 -9.68 -15.94 -24.14
CA PHE A 27 -9.38 -17.32 -23.78
C PHE A 27 -10.33 -18.24 -24.54
N TYR A 28 -9.77 -19.22 -25.23
CA TYR A 28 -10.56 -20.29 -25.83
C TYR A 28 -11.09 -21.25 -24.76
N PRO A 29 -12.10 -22.07 -25.06
CA PRO A 29 -12.51 -23.12 -24.15
C PRO A 29 -11.30 -24.03 -23.83
N PRO A 30 -10.97 -24.24 -22.54
CA PRO A 30 -9.77 -24.97 -22.16
C PRO A 30 -9.86 -26.47 -22.47
N THR A 31 -11.07 -27.00 -22.56
CA THR A 31 -11.36 -28.40 -22.85
C THR A 31 -12.82 -28.53 -23.27
N GLU A 32 -13.27 -29.76 -23.55
CA GLU A 32 -14.67 -30.06 -23.85
C GLU A 32 -15.60 -29.76 -22.66
N TRP A 33 -16.84 -29.34 -22.97
CA TRP A 33 -17.81 -28.91 -21.95
C TRP A 33 -18.06 -29.94 -20.83
N LYS A 34 -18.00 -31.24 -21.14
CA LYS A 34 -18.21 -32.34 -20.18
C LYS A 34 -17.11 -32.43 -19.12
N LYS A 35 -15.92 -31.93 -19.42
CA LYS A 35 -14.74 -32.00 -18.55
C LYS A 35 -14.50 -30.70 -17.77
N LEU A 36 -15.25 -29.62 -18.04
CA LEU A 36 -15.03 -28.32 -17.41
C LEU A 36 -15.18 -28.34 -15.88
N SER A 37 -16.08 -29.17 -15.34
CA SER A 37 -16.24 -29.32 -13.88
C SER A 37 -15.05 -30.00 -13.21
N GLN A 38 -14.17 -30.64 -13.99
CA GLN A 38 -13.00 -31.37 -13.54
C GLN A 38 -11.70 -30.67 -13.97
N LEU A 39 -11.77 -29.42 -14.45
CA LEU A 39 -10.65 -28.70 -15.07
C LEU A 39 -9.40 -28.67 -14.16
N GLU A 40 -9.57 -28.48 -12.85
CA GLU A 40 -8.47 -28.45 -11.88
C GLU A 40 -7.74 -29.80 -11.73
N THR A 41 -8.39 -30.91 -12.09
CA THR A 41 -7.82 -32.26 -12.02
C THR A 41 -7.27 -32.77 -13.35
N LEU A 42 -7.54 -32.06 -14.45
CA LEU A 42 -7.05 -32.44 -15.77
C LEU A 42 -5.53 -32.25 -15.85
N ARG A 43 -4.88 -33.15 -16.60
CA ARG A 43 -3.48 -32.97 -16.97
C ARG A 43 -3.35 -31.93 -18.07
N GLU A 44 -2.21 -31.25 -18.15
CA GLU A 44 -1.97 -30.21 -19.17
C GLU A 44 -2.15 -30.73 -20.61
N ASN A 45 -1.82 -31.99 -20.88
CA ASN A 45 -2.03 -32.60 -22.20
C ASN A 45 -3.50 -32.90 -22.53
N GLU A 46 -4.40 -32.75 -21.56
CA GLU A 46 -5.86 -32.84 -21.73
C GLU A 46 -6.52 -31.46 -21.88
N ILE A 47 -5.70 -30.39 -21.84
CA ILE A 47 -6.09 -29.00 -22.03
C ILE A 47 -5.66 -28.55 -23.43
N ASP A 48 -6.48 -27.70 -24.04
CA ASP A 48 -6.21 -27.10 -25.33
C ASP A 48 -4.88 -26.30 -25.31
N SER A 49 -4.02 -26.55 -26.29
CA SER A 49 -2.68 -25.94 -26.33
C SER A 49 -2.73 -24.43 -26.57
N ASP A 50 -3.71 -23.94 -27.33
CA ASP A 50 -3.86 -22.50 -27.57
C ASP A 50 -4.36 -21.79 -26.31
N PHE A 51 -5.26 -22.43 -25.55
CA PHE A 51 -5.65 -21.94 -24.22
C PHE A 51 -4.44 -21.85 -23.27
N LEU A 52 -3.62 -22.89 -23.19
CA LEU A 52 -2.40 -22.88 -22.35
C LEU A 52 -1.46 -21.74 -22.75
N LYS A 53 -1.28 -21.51 -24.06
CA LYS A 53 -0.49 -20.39 -24.56
C LYS A 53 -1.09 -19.04 -24.17
N GLN A 54 -2.42 -18.87 -24.29
CA GLN A 54 -3.13 -17.64 -23.89
C GLN A 54 -2.97 -17.36 -22.39
N VAL A 55 -3.06 -18.40 -21.55
CA VAL A 55 -2.83 -18.29 -20.10
C VAL A 55 -1.39 -17.91 -19.80
N ALA A 56 -0.42 -18.54 -20.46
CA ALA A 56 0.99 -18.21 -20.27
C ALA A 56 1.30 -16.74 -20.67
N GLU A 57 0.78 -16.29 -21.80
CA GLU A 57 0.91 -14.89 -22.25
C GLU A 57 0.23 -13.91 -21.29
N PHE A 58 -0.95 -14.25 -20.78
CA PHE A 58 -1.64 -13.47 -19.75
C PHE A 58 -0.81 -13.35 -18.47
N CYS A 59 -0.34 -14.48 -17.93
CA CYS A 59 0.49 -14.51 -16.71
C CYS A 59 1.77 -13.70 -16.90
N LEU A 60 2.48 -13.88 -18.01
CA LEU A 60 3.68 -13.10 -18.34
C LEU A 60 3.38 -11.60 -18.41
N TYR A 61 2.26 -11.22 -19.01
CA TYR A 61 1.86 -9.82 -19.03
C TYR A 61 1.62 -9.27 -17.63
N ILE A 62 0.91 -9.98 -16.77
CA ILE A 62 0.64 -9.58 -15.38
C ILE A 62 1.95 -9.40 -14.62
N PHE A 63 2.85 -10.37 -14.66
CA PHE A 63 4.14 -10.30 -13.96
C PHE A 63 5.02 -9.13 -14.43
N ASN A 64 4.98 -8.81 -15.73
CA ASN A 64 5.82 -7.75 -16.30
C ASN A 64 5.21 -6.34 -16.21
N HIS A 65 3.89 -6.21 -16.10
CA HIS A 65 3.20 -4.92 -16.23
C HIS A 65 2.40 -4.48 -15.01
N CYS A 66 2.08 -5.37 -14.09
CA CYS A 66 1.43 -4.98 -12.84
C CYS A 66 2.42 -4.25 -11.95
N LYS A 67 1.97 -3.13 -11.38
CA LYS A 67 2.77 -2.32 -10.47
C LYS A 67 2.44 -2.70 -9.03
N ALA A 68 3.41 -2.52 -8.14
CA ALA A 68 3.14 -2.54 -6.71
C ALA A 68 2.01 -1.56 -6.37
N LYS A 69 1.12 -1.96 -5.47
CA LYS A 69 0.02 -1.11 -5.03
C LYS A 69 0.57 0.11 -4.31
N THR A 70 0.05 1.28 -4.65
CA THR A 70 0.43 2.55 -4.03
C THR A 70 -0.80 3.33 -3.56
N LEU A 71 -0.59 4.17 -2.55
CA LEU A 71 -1.50 5.21 -2.08
C LEU A 71 -1.11 6.57 -2.67
N PRO A 72 -1.96 7.61 -2.57
CA PRO A 72 -1.58 8.99 -2.93
C PRO A 72 -0.24 9.38 -2.31
N GLY A 73 0.58 10.11 -3.05
CA GLY A 73 1.97 10.40 -2.66
C GLY A 73 2.97 9.29 -3.00
N GLY A 74 2.54 8.21 -3.68
CA GLY A 74 3.45 7.16 -4.15
C GLY A 74 3.85 6.15 -3.07
N ILE A 75 3.14 6.13 -1.94
CA ILE A 75 3.45 5.28 -0.79
C ILE A 75 3.16 3.83 -1.16
N PRO A 76 4.16 2.92 -1.15
CA PRO A 76 3.94 1.52 -1.46
C PRO A 76 3.16 0.83 -0.35
N VAL A 77 2.18 0.01 -0.72
CA VAL A 77 1.38 -0.78 0.23
C VAL A 77 2.09 -2.12 0.48
N ASN A 78 2.49 -2.33 1.74
CA ASN A 78 3.02 -3.59 2.25
C ASN A 78 1.91 -4.34 3.05
N GLY A 79 2.26 -5.44 3.72
CA GLY A 79 1.32 -6.23 4.51
C GLY A 79 0.57 -5.42 5.58
N PRO A 80 1.26 -4.77 6.54
CA PRO A 80 0.60 -3.97 7.58
C PRO A 80 -0.26 -2.83 7.05
N ARG A 81 0.20 -2.13 5.99
CA ARG A 81 -0.61 -1.09 5.33
C ARG A 81 -1.87 -1.67 4.72
N LEU A 82 -1.76 -2.83 4.06
CA LEU A 82 -2.92 -3.50 3.48
C LEU A 82 -3.92 -3.93 4.55
N GLU A 83 -3.45 -4.49 5.67
CA GLU A 83 -4.28 -4.83 6.82
C GLU A 83 -5.07 -3.63 7.33
N SER A 84 -4.39 -2.50 7.58
CA SER A 84 -5.04 -1.26 8.01
C SER A 84 -6.09 -0.79 7.01
N LEU A 85 -5.78 -0.79 5.70
CA LEU A 85 -6.75 -0.41 4.66
C LEU A 85 -7.98 -1.34 4.64
N VAL A 86 -7.76 -2.65 4.80
CA VAL A 86 -8.84 -3.65 4.84
C VAL A 86 -9.74 -3.40 6.05
N LEU A 87 -9.16 -3.24 7.24
CA LEU A 87 -9.92 -2.96 8.47
C LEU A 87 -10.74 -1.68 8.31
N THR A 88 -10.12 -0.56 7.91
CA THR A 88 -10.82 0.72 7.75
C THR A 88 -11.96 0.65 6.74
N TYR A 89 -11.75 0.01 5.59
CA TYR A 89 -12.82 -0.08 4.58
C TYR A 89 -13.93 -1.05 4.98
N VAL A 90 -13.62 -2.18 5.60
CA VAL A 90 -14.62 -3.14 6.06
C VAL A 90 -15.45 -2.55 7.20
N GLU A 91 -14.82 -1.86 8.16
CA GLU A 91 -15.52 -1.16 9.23
C GLU A 91 -16.49 -0.11 8.69
N ALA A 92 -16.05 0.72 7.74
CA ALA A 92 -16.93 1.71 7.09
C ALA A 92 -18.15 1.05 6.40
N ILE A 93 -17.94 -0.06 5.70
CA ILE A 93 -19.06 -0.79 5.08
C ILE A 93 -20.01 -1.34 6.15
N CYS A 94 -19.47 -1.94 7.21
CA CYS A 94 -20.25 -2.53 8.29
C CYS A 94 -21.01 -1.48 9.12
N SER A 95 -20.51 -0.25 9.22
CA SER A 95 -21.19 0.86 9.89
C SER A 95 -22.27 1.54 9.01
N GLY A 96 -22.36 1.18 7.73
CA GLY A 96 -23.26 1.83 6.77
C GLY A 96 -22.68 3.09 6.13
N ASP A 97 -21.41 3.41 6.42
CA ASP A 97 -20.68 4.51 5.81
C ASP A 97 -20.07 4.10 4.45
N LEU A 98 -19.57 5.09 3.71
CA LEU A 98 -18.88 4.86 2.45
C LEU A 98 -17.36 4.73 2.67
N PRO A 99 -16.70 3.69 2.11
CA PRO A 99 -15.24 3.62 2.06
C PRO A 99 -14.63 4.87 1.42
N CYS A 100 -13.88 5.63 2.21
CA CYS A 100 -13.20 6.84 1.76
C CYS A 100 -11.69 6.63 1.71
N MET A 101 -11.11 6.76 0.52
CA MET A 101 -9.67 6.58 0.32
C MET A 101 -8.84 7.59 1.10
N GLU A 102 -9.31 8.84 1.19
CA GLU A 102 -8.62 9.89 1.94
C GLU A 102 -8.61 9.59 3.44
N ASN A 103 -9.76 9.19 4.01
CA ASN A 103 -9.86 8.83 5.42
C ASN A 103 -8.96 7.63 5.76
N ALA A 104 -8.91 6.62 4.88
CA ALA A 104 -8.05 5.46 5.09
C ALA A 104 -6.56 5.82 5.05
N VAL A 105 -6.15 6.73 4.16
CA VAL A 105 -4.77 7.23 4.11
C VAL A 105 -4.43 8.07 5.35
N LEU A 106 -5.36 8.90 5.83
CA LEU A 106 -5.17 9.70 7.04
C LEU A 106 -5.07 8.81 8.29
N ALA A 107 -5.95 7.83 8.45
CA ALA A 107 -5.90 6.87 9.55
C ALA A 107 -4.56 6.11 9.58
N LEU A 108 -4.10 5.66 8.40
CA LEU A 108 -2.79 5.01 8.28
C LEU A 108 -1.63 5.96 8.62
N ALA A 109 -1.69 7.21 8.20
CA ALA A 109 -0.67 8.22 8.52
C ALA A 109 -0.58 8.45 10.03
N THR A 110 -1.72 8.57 10.71
CA THR A 110 -1.76 8.70 12.17
C THR A 110 -1.08 7.53 12.88
N ILE A 111 -1.38 6.29 12.47
CA ILE A 111 -0.80 5.09 13.07
C ILE A 111 0.72 5.04 12.83
N GLU A 112 1.17 5.23 11.59
CA GLU A 112 2.59 5.14 11.26
C GLU A 112 3.41 6.30 11.82
N ASN A 113 2.87 7.52 11.83
CA ASN A 113 3.59 8.69 12.36
C ASN A 113 3.72 8.61 13.88
N SER A 114 2.70 8.14 14.59
CA SER A 114 2.80 7.90 16.04
C SER A 114 3.86 6.85 16.36
N ALA A 115 3.91 5.75 15.60
CA ALA A 115 4.95 4.74 15.74
C ALA A 115 6.35 5.28 15.35
N ALA A 116 6.43 6.19 14.37
CA ALA A 116 7.67 6.84 13.97
C ALA A 116 8.23 7.75 15.07
N VAL A 117 7.38 8.52 15.76
CA VAL A 117 7.77 9.33 16.93
C VAL A 117 8.35 8.41 18.01
N GLN A 118 7.61 7.38 18.42
CA GLN A 118 8.08 6.43 19.44
C GLN A 118 9.42 5.78 19.08
N LYS A 119 9.59 5.39 17.81
CA LYS A 119 10.84 4.79 17.33
C LYS A 119 12.00 5.78 17.36
N ALA A 120 11.77 7.03 16.96
CA ALA A 120 12.79 8.07 16.97
C ALA A 120 13.19 8.44 18.40
N THR A 121 12.23 8.62 19.32
CA THR A 121 12.50 8.87 20.74
C THR A 121 13.26 7.72 21.39
N ALA A 122 12.86 6.47 21.14
CA ALA A 122 13.57 5.30 21.68
C ALA A 122 15.02 5.22 21.17
N HIS A 123 15.26 5.57 19.90
CA HIS A 123 16.62 5.65 19.36
C HIS A 123 17.44 6.75 20.05
N TYR A 124 16.85 7.94 20.22
CA TYR A 124 17.50 9.05 20.92
C TYR A 124 17.91 8.66 22.34
N ASP A 125 16.98 8.11 23.13
CA ASP A 125 17.23 7.68 24.52
C ASP A 125 18.33 6.61 24.59
N GLN A 126 18.29 5.65 23.66
CA GLN A 126 19.31 4.62 23.56
C GLN A 126 20.69 5.21 23.24
N GLN A 127 20.79 6.13 22.28
CA GLN A 127 22.08 6.72 21.92
C GLN A 127 22.63 7.62 23.02
N MET A 128 21.77 8.44 23.65
CA MET A 128 22.16 9.29 24.76
C MET A 128 22.66 8.47 25.96
N SER A 129 21.96 7.40 26.33
CA SER A 129 22.38 6.53 27.45
C SER A 129 23.68 5.77 27.19
N GLN A 130 24.01 5.48 25.93
CA GLN A 130 25.25 4.78 25.56
C GLN A 130 26.45 5.72 25.40
N ARG A 131 26.22 6.94 24.90
CA ARG A 131 27.31 7.89 24.55
C ARG A 131 27.64 8.87 25.66
N VAL A 132 26.71 9.15 26.57
CA VAL A 132 26.88 10.16 27.62
C VAL A 132 27.14 9.49 28.97
N GLN A 133 28.27 9.82 29.59
CA GLN A 133 28.55 9.50 30.99
C GLN A 133 28.36 10.75 31.84
N LEU A 134 27.52 10.66 32.88
CA LEU A 134 27.26 11.77 33.78
C LEU A 134 28.13 11.68 35.06
N PRO A 135 28.65 12.82 35.57
CA PRO A 135 28.60 14.16 34.97
C PRO A 135 29.56 14.28 33.77
N THR A 136 29.21 15.09 32.77
CA THR A 136 30.11 15.44 31.66
C THR A 136 31.16 16.46 32.11
N GLU A 137 32.31 16.53 31.42
CA GLU A 137 33.38 17.48 31.77
C GLU A 137 32.98 18.92 31.44
N THR A 138 32.23 19.10 30.34
CA THR A 138 31.71 20.41 29.92
C THR A 138 30.25 20.31 29.46
N LEU A 139 29.57 21.46 29.45
CA LEU A 139 28.26 21.57 28.81
C LEU A 139 28.36 21.32 27.29
N GLN A 140 29.47 21.72 26.66
CA GLN A 140 29.65 21.59 25.22
C GLN A 140 29.69 20.11 24.79
N GLU A 141 30.36 19.26 25.57
CA GLU A 141 30.39 17.82 25.35
C GLU A 141 28.98 17.20 25.31
N LEU A 142 28.13 17.58 26.27
CA LEU A 142 26.74 17.11 26.31
C LEU A 142 25.94 17.60 25.09
N LEU A 143 26.08 18.87 24.73
CA LEU A 143 25.36 19.47 23.60
C LEU A 143 25.78 18.86 22.25
N ASP A 144 27.05 18.52 22.08
CA ASP A 144 27.54 17.89 20.85
C ASP A 144 27.04 16.46 20.68
N GLN A 145 26.96 15.69 21.78
CA GLN A 145 26.31 14.37 21.77
C GLN A 145 24.80 14.50 21.50
N HIS A 146 24.11 15.40 22.20
CA HIS A 146 22.68 15.66 21.98
C HIS A 146 22.35 15.97 20.52
N ARG A 147 23.05 16.93 19.90
CA ARG A 147 22.82 17.29 18.48
C ARG A 147 23.02 16.11 17.53
N THR A 148 23.97 15.24 17.84
CA THR A 148 24.22 14.05 17.02
C THR A 148 23.07 13.05 17.15
N CYS A 149 22.65 12.73 18.36
CA CYS A 149 21.54 11.83 18.63
C CYS A 149 20.21 12.37 18.10
N GLU A 150 19.95 13.67 18.27
CA GLU A 150 18.77 14.36 17.76
C GLU A 150 18.68 14.25 16.24
N ARG A 151 19.76 14.55 15.53
CA ARG A 151 19.81 14.43 14.06
C ARG A 151 19.52 13.00 13.59
N GLU A 152 20.10 12.01 14.26
CA GLU A 152 19.84 10.59 13.94
C GLU A 152 18.36 10.23 14.16
N ALA A 153 17.76 10.68 15.27
CA ALA A 153 16.35 10.44 15.59
C ALA A 153 15.41 11.10 14.56
N ILE A 154 15.68 12.35 14.18
CA ILE A 154 14.93 13.07 13.14
C ILE A 154 15.05 12.33 11.79
N GLU A 155 16.24 11.85 11.43
CA GLU A 155 16.43 11.09 10.19
C GLU A 155 15.62 9.77 10.20
N ILE A 156 15.54 9.09 11.34
CA ILE A 156 14.68 7.90 11.49
C ILE A 156 13.21 8.28 11.31
N PHE A 157 12.75 9.32 12.00
CA PHE A 157 11.36 9.79 11.89
C PHE A 157 11.01 10.08 10.43
N LEU A 158 11.80 10.91 9.73
CA LEU A 158 11.55 11.29 8.33
C LEU A 158 11.57 10.12 7.35
N LYS A 159 12.31 9.04 7.65
CA LYS A 159 12.34 7.82 6.83
C LYS A 159 11.08 6.97 7.00
N THR A 160 10.41 7.06 8.15
CA THR A 160 9.30 6.18 8.52
C THR A 160 7.95 6.86 8.60
N SER A 161 7.91 8.19 8.74
CA SER A 161 6.68 8.97 8.73
C SER A 161 6.24 9.30 7.30
N PHE A 162 4.95 9.57 7.13
CA PHE A 162 4.41 10.06 5.87
C PHE A 162 3.16 10.92 6.11
N LYS A 163 2.88 11.86 5.19
CA LYS A 163 1.70 12.73 5.22
C LYS A 163 1.50 13.47 6.57
N ASP A 164 2.59 13.93 7.18
CA ASP A 164 2.58 14.84 8.33
C ASP A 164 2.52 16.30 7.85
N GLU A 165 1.40 16.69 7.24
CA GLU A 165 1.29 17.97 6.48
C GLU A 165 1.36 19.22 7.37
N ASP A 166 0.90 19.15 8.62
CA ASP A 166 0.94 20.25 9.59
C ASP A 166 2.15 20.19 10.54
N HIS A 167 3.04 19.21 10.30
CA HIS A 167 4.18 18.88 11.14
C HIS A 167 3.78 18.61 12.60
N SER A 168 2.57 18.10 12.85
CA SER A 168 2.08 17.87 14.21
C SER A 168 2.91 16.80 14.91
N PHE A 169 3.21 15.69 14.23
CA PHE A 169 4.02 14.61 14.79
C PHE A 169 5.49 15.01 14.90
N GLN A 170 6.01 15.76 13.92
CA GLN A 170 7.38 16.28 14.01
C GLN A 170 7.58 17.27 15.16
N LYS A 171 6.54 18.04 15.54
CA LYS A 171 6.58 18.93 16.71
C LYS A 171 6.40 18.18 18.04
N GLU A 172 5.76 17.01 17.99
CA GLU A 172 5.60 16.14 19.16
C GLU A 172 6.90 15.40 19.51
N LEU A 173 7.69 15.03 18.50
CA LEU A 173 9.04 14.48 18.64
C LEU A 173 10.01 15.49 19.27
#